data_AF-A0A0S4LNR8-F1
#
_entry.id   AF-A0A0S4LNR8-F1
#
_cell.length_a   1.000
_cell.length_b   1.000
_cell.length_c   1.000
_cell.angle_alpha   90.00
_cell.angle_beta   90.00
_cell.angle_gamma   90.00
#
_symmetry.space_group_name_H-M   'P 1'
#
loop_
_entity.id
_entity.type
_entity.pdbx_description
1 polymer ?
#
loop_
_entity_poly.entity_id
_entity_poly.type
_entity_poly.pdbx_seq_one_letter_code
_entity_poly.pdbx_strand_id
1 'polypeptide(L)' 'MNKEQFGQFWEQLKTPLKAKWVNITEGDLVEIKGDLDRFGTVLQQRYGELQKAEVELWADRRYAHWSGNYLGYKEEVPTR' A
#
# COMPACT_ATOMS: atom_id res chain seq x y z
N MET A 1 -4.47 6.75 -4.41
CA MET A 1 -3.92 6.76 -5.79
C MET A 1 -4.85 6.01 -6.75
N ASN A 2 -4.68 6.08 -8.07
CA ASN A 2 -5.48 5.31 -9.05
C ASN A 2 -4.77 4.00 -9.49
N LYS A 3 -5.48 3.12 -10.24
CA LYS A 3 -4.96 1.80 -10.66
C LYS A 3 -3.69 1.89 -11.52
N GLU A 4 -3.64 2.82 -12.46
CA GLU A 4 -2.49 3.01 -13.35
C GLU A 4 -1.26 3.52 -12.57
N GLN A 5 -1.47 4.50 -11.70
CA GLN A 5 -0.46 5.05 -10.80
C GLN A 5 0.11 4.00 -9.85
N PHE A 6 -0.74 3.13 -9.30
CA PHE A 6 -0.32 2.02 -8.45
C PHE A 6 0.60 1.07 -9.21
N GLY A 7 0.24 0.72 -10.46
CA GLY A 7 1.08 -0.14 -11.32
C GLY A 7 2.46 0.46 -11.61
N GLN A 8 2.54 1.77 -11.89
CA GLN A 8 3.81 2.46 -12.10
C GLN A 8 4.68 2.52 -10.83
N PHE A 9 4.04 2.70 -9.67
CA PHE A 9 4.70 2.78 -8.37
C PHE A 9 5.07 1.42 -7.78
N TRP A 10 4.47 0.33 -8.29
CA TRP A 10 4.56 -1.01 -7.72
C TRP A 10 6.00 -1.50 -7.52
N GLU A 11 6.86 -1.30 -8.51
CA GLU A 11 8.27 -1.73 -8.45
C GLU A 11 9.02 -1.07 -7.28
N GLN A 12 8.65 0.16 -6.94
CA GLN A 12 9.21 0.87 -5.78
C GLN A 12 8.52 0.48 -4.48
N LEU A 13 7.24 0.08 -4.52
CA LEU A 13 6.43 -0.28 -3.35
C LEU A 13 6.64 -1.73 -2.87
N LYS A 14 6.95 -2.69 -3.73
CA LYS A 14 7.04 -4.11 -3.35
C LYS A 14 8.10 -4.41 -2.27
N THR A 15 9.29 -3.81 -2.40
CA THR A 15 10.41 -3.96 -1.45
C THR A 15 10.08 -3.48 -0.03
N PRO A 16 9.65 -2.22 0.18
CA PRO A 16 9.26 -1.72 1.49
C PRO A 16 7.97 -2.37 2.01
N LEU A 17 7.07 -2.81 1.13
CA LEU A 17 5.83 -3.48 1.52
C LEU A 17 6.19 -4.80 2.22
N LYS A 18 7.04 -5.62 1.60
CA LYS A 18 7.58 -6.85 2.21
C LYS A 18 8.35 -6.57 3.51
N ALA A 19 9.14 -5.49 3.54
CA ALA A 19 9.96 -5.17 4.71
C ALA A 19 9.14 -4.69 5.92
N LYS A 20 8.06 -3.94 5.69
CA LYS A 20 7.18 -3.42 6.75
C LYS A 20 6.12 -4.44 7.18
N TRP A 21 5.59 -5.20 6.24
CA TRP A 21 4.45 -6.09 6.42
C TRP A 21 4.89 -7.55 6.36
N VAL A 22 5.22 -8.12 7.52
CA VAL A 22 5.84 -9.45 7.65
C VAL A 22 4.97 -10.62 7.16
N ASN A 23 3.64 -10.45 7.08
CA ASN A 23 2.75 -11.49 6.55
C ASN A 23 2.60 -11.42 5.03
N ILE A 24 3.18 -10.41 4.37
CA ILE A 24 3.27 -10.34 2.92
C ILE A 24 4.48 -11.15 2.47
N THR A 25 4.21 -12.20 1.71
CA THR A 25 5.22 -13.08 1.15
C THR A 25 5.62 -12.64 -0.27
N GLU A 26 6.69 -13.21 -0.81
CA GLU A 26 7.06 -12.95 -2.22
C GLU A 26 6.00 -13.42 -3.21
N GLY A 27 5.30 -14.53 -2.90
CA GLY A 27 4.20 -15.01 -3.73
C GLY A 27 3.06 -13.99 -3.82
N ASP A 28 2.73 -13.35 -2.69
CA ASP A 28 1.73 -12.29 -2.65
C ASP A 28 2.14 -11.09 -3.53
N LEU A 29 3.40 -10.68 -3.49
CA LEU A 29 3.91 -9.59 -4.34
C LEU A 29 3.79 -9.95 -5.83
N VAL A 30 4.10 -11.19 -6.19
CA VAL A 30 3.97 -11.67 -7.56
C VAL A 30 2.51 -11.73 -8.00
N GLU A 31 1.59 -12.11 -7.11
CA GLU A 31 0.16 -12.10 -7.39
C GLU A 31 -0.39 -10.68 -7.58
N ILE A 32 0.05 -9.74 -6.74
CA ILE A 32 -0.37 -8.33 -6.83
C ILE A 32 0.08 -7.72 -8.15
N LYS A 33 1.35 -7.90 -8.54
CA LYS A 33 1.89 -7.45 -9.85
C LYS A 33 1.52 -6.01 -10.26
N GLY A 34 1.34 -5.11 -9.29
CA GLY A 34 0.93 -3.73 -9.54
C GLY A 34 -0.55 -3.54 -9.92
N ASP A 35 -1.40 -4.52 -9.63
CA ASP A 35 -2.85 -4.44 -9.75
C ASP A 35 -3.46 -4.08 -8.38
N LEU A 36 -4.18 -2.95 -8.34
CA LEU A 36 -4.76 -2.41 -7.11
C LEU A 36 -5.92 -3.28 -6.57
N ASP A 37 -6.69 -3.94 -7.43
CA ASP A 37 -7.78 -4.82 -7.00
C ASP A 37 -7.22 -6.12 -6.40
N ARG A 38 -6.14 -6.66 -7.01
CA ARG A 38 -5.39 -7.80 -6.47
C ARG A 38 -4.73 -7.45 -5.15
N PHE A 39 -4.14 -6.27 -5.04
CA PHE A 39 -3.61 -5.74 -3.78
C PHE A 39 -4.64 -5.79 -2.67
N GLY A 40 -5.82 -5.21 -2.87
CA GLY A 40 -6.89 -5.23 -1.88
C GLY A 40 -7.35 -6.64 -1.50
N THR A 41 -7.39 -7.56 -2.46
CA THR A 41 -7.79 -8.96 -2.25
C THR A 41 -6.76 -9.73 -1.42
N VAL A 42 -5.48 -9.62 -1.77
CA VAL A 42 -4.37 -10.27 -1.06
C VAL A 42 -4.27 -9.74 0.36
N LEU A 43 -4.38 -8.43 0.55
CA LEU A 43 -4.40 -7.84 1.89
C LEU A 43 -5.56 -8.36 2.72
N GLN A 44 -6.76 -8.48 2.15
CA GLN A 44 -7.91 -9.05 2.86
C GLN A 44 -7.66 -10.50 3.28
N GLN A 45 -7.03 -11.32 2.44
CA GLN A 45 -6.72 -12.71 2.77
C GLN A 45 -5.65 -12.84 3.86
N ARG A 46 -4.65 -11.95 3.87
CA ARG A 46 -3.53 -11.99 4.83
C ARG A 46 -3.85 -11.34 6.17
N TYR A 47 -4.64 -10.28 6.15
CA TYR A 47 -4.80 -9.36 7.27
C TYR A 47 -6.26 -9.09 7.67
N GLY A 48 -7.23 -9.45 6.84
CA GLY A 48 -8.64 -9.10 7.04
C GLY A 48 -8.92 -7.61 6.79
N GLU A 49 -10.17 -7.19 7.04
CA GLU A 49 -10.63 -5.82 6.70
C GLU A 49 -9.96 -4.71 7.52
N LEU A 50 -9.71 -4.93 8.82
CA LEU A 50 -9.18 -3.90 9.71
C LEU A 50 -7.74 -3.49 9.36
N GLN A 51 -6.85 -4.47 9.16
CA GLN A 51 -5.45 -4.18 8.84
C GLN A 51 -5.24 -3.86 7.35
N LYS A 52 -6.10 -4.37 6.45
CA LYS A 52 -6.07 -3.98 5.03
C LYS A 52 -6.09 -2.46 4.86
N ALA A 53 -7.01 -1.77 5.54
CA ALA A 53 -7.15 -0.33 5.44
C ALA A 53 -5.87 0.42 5.86
N GLU A 54 -5.16 -0.10 6.87
CA GLU A 54 -3.89 0.46 7.32
C GLU A 54 -2.78 0.30 6.27
N VAL A 55 -2.72 -0.87 5.62
CA VAL A 55 -1.74 -1.13 4.55
C VAL A 55 -2.03 -0.28 3.31
N GLU A 56 -3.29 -0.14 2.92
CA GLU A 56 -3.74 0.72 1.81
C GLU A 56 -3.39 2.19 2.08
N LEU A 57 -3.71 2.69 3.27
CA LEU A 57 -3.37 4.06 3.68
C LEU A 57 -1.85 4.29 3.68
N TRP A 58 -1.07 3.32 4.16
CA TRP A 58 0.39 3.38 4.14
C TRP A 58 0.94 3.43 2.71
N ALA A 59 0.40 2.62 1.80
CA ALA A 59 0.79 2.61 0.39
C ALA A 59 0.46 3.96 -0.29
N ASP A 60 -0.71 4.52 -0.01
CA ASP A 60 -1.13 5.84 -0.49
C ASP A 60 -0.21 6.97 -0.01
N ARG A 61 0.16 6.98 1.28
CA ARG A 61 1.13 7.94 1.80
C ARG A 61 2.48 7.84 1.10
N ARG A 62 2.95 6.61 0.88
CA ARG A 62 4.22 6.38 0.20
C ARG A 62 4.18 6.84 -1.26
N TYR A 63 3.06 6.62 -1.94
CA TYR A 63 2.83 7.12 -3.29
C TYR A 63 2.81 8.66 -3.33
N ALA A 64 2.18 9.32 -2.36
CA ALA A 64 2.17 10.78 -2.29
C ALA A 64 3.60 11.35 -2.12
N HIS A 65 4.42 10.73 -1.28
CA HIS A 65 5.84 11.07 -1.16
C HIS A 65 6.63 10.81 -2.45
N TRP A 66 6.37 9.69 -3.13
CA TRP A 66 7.10 9.31 -4.35
C TRP A 66 6.74 10.18 -5.55
N SER A 67 5.45 10.48 -5.74
CA SER A 67 4.94 11.24 -6.89
C SER A 67 5.21 12.75 -6.82
N GLY A 68 5.81 13.23 -5.72
CA GLY A 68 6.00 14.66 -5.48
C GLY A 68 4.70 15.42 -5.15
N ASN A 69 3.55 14.74 -5.19
CA ASN A 69 2.24 15.27 -4.79
C ASN A 69 2.00 15.15 -3.28
N TYR A 70 3.05 15.25 -2.47
CA TYR A 70 2.93 15.29 -1.01
C TYR A 70 2.42 16.66 -0.57
N LEU A 71 1.13 16.92 -0.82
CA LEU A 71 0.36 17.89 -0.08
C LEU A 71 0.23 17.31 1.33
N GLY A 72 1.15 17.67 2.22
CA GLY A 72 1.24 17.13 3.57
C GLY A 72 -0.14 16.87 4.15
N TYR A 73 -0.54 15.60 4.19
CA TYR A 73 -1.74 15.19 4.90
C TYR A 73 -1.50 15.71 6.30
N LYS A 74 -2.32 16.68 6.72
CA LYS A 74 -2.34 17.14 8.10
C LYS A 74 -2.46 15.86 8.92
N GLU A 75 -1.42 15.57 9.68
CA GLU A 75 -1.51 14.61 10.76
C GLU A 75 -2.64 15.16 11.65
N GLU A 76 -3.87 14.70 11.43
CA GLU A 76 -4.91 14.80 12.42
C GLU A 76 -4.44 13.86 13.53
N VAL A 77 -3.60 14.43 14.39
CA VAL A 77 -3.16 13.84 15.64
C VAL A 77 -4.45 13.35 16.30
N PRO A 78 -4.63 12.05 16.57
CA PRO A 78 -5.84 11.59 17.21
C PRO A 78 -5.92 12.32 18.55
N THR A 79 -6.91 13.20 18.67
CA THR A 79 -7.15 13.98 19.87
C THR A 79 -7.42 12.99 21.00
N ARG A 80 -6.48 12.98 21.94
CA ARG A 80 -6.46 12.11 23.12
C ARG A 80 -7.65 12.36 24.02
#